data_AF-A0A955M9A0-F1
#
_entry.id   AF-A0A955M9A0-F1
#
_cell.length_a   1.000
_cell.length_b   1.000
_cell.length_c   1.000
_cell.angle_alpha   90.00
_cell.angle_beta   90.00
_cell.angle_gamma   90.00
#
_symmetry.space_group_name_H-M   'P 1'
#
loop_
_entity.id
_entity.type
_entity.pdbx_description
1 polymer ?
#
loop_
_entity_poly.entity_id
_entity_poly.type
_entity_poly.pdbx_seq_one_letter_code
_entity_poly.pdbx_strand_id
1 'polypeptide(L)'
;MIKLSKIAVATLIMAAVPLAAAAETLTMTTYYPSPFGVYQSLRLAPNASPPACSGSTVGTIYVDGSNEMQYCDGTSYTQGFGLWRVNGNNVYPVNWSTAEIGIGTSTPSERLTISGDEADYTAIRISNTTSTDSNWEIRAHDDNPNNGFSIWGGQAGSEAGRIFITGSGNVGIGTTAPTQDLSVVGDIDLSDDFFFSGGDPRIRITGGDFSIEPDAGFDTHVDLDSGSEFYIYDAFNSSHLFTVLQNTRRIGVLNAAPTSEFDVNGTVTAVAYLYSSDARLKTELEPVDGLSGILRLQGVHFKWKDDGRPDIGVTAQDVEAVYPELVHTDEVSGKKYVKYGNLIAPLIEAVKEQQALIEEQNEKIERLTDELEAIKQQLPPAGL
;
A
#
# COMPACT_ATOMS: atom_id res chain seq x y z
N MET A 1 -17.93 -75.42 -105.68
CA MET A 1 -18.95 -74.36 -105.87
C MET A 1 -18.43 -73.08 -105.23
N ILE A 2 -18.48 -72.00 -105.99
CA ILE A 2 -17.89 -70.68 -105.73
C ILE A 2 -18.97 -69.78 -105.11
N LYS A 3 -18.64 -69.01 -104.06
CA LYS A 3 -18.76 -67.53 -104.04
C LYS A 3 -18.29 -66.92 -102.71
N LEU A 4 -17.24 -66.11 -102.83
CA LEU A 4 -16.83 -65.04 -101.91
C LEU A 4 -17.56 -63.73 -102.25
N SER A 5 -17.64 -62.82 -101.26
CA SER A 5 -17.48 -61.34 -101.29
C SER A 5 -18.45 -60.68 -100.29
N LYS A 6 -18.14 -59.66 -99.48
CA LYS A 6 -17.12 -58.59 -99.52
C LYS A 6 -16.72 -58.13 -98.11
N ILE A 7 -15.55 -57.49 -98.06
CA ILE A 7 -14.85 -56.77 -96.99
C ILE A 7 -15.49 -55.40 -96.71
N ALA A 8 -15.46 -54.94 -95.45
CA ALA A 8 -15.32 -53.52 -95.09
C ALA A 8 -14.61 -53.36 -93.74
N VAL A 9 -13.60 -52.49 -93.73
CA VAL A 9 -12.71 -52.10 -92.61
C VAL A 9 -13.14 -50.73 -92.08
N ALA A 10 -13.08 -50.50 -90.77
CA ALA A 10 -12.88 -49.21 -90.07
C ALA A 10 -13.33 -49.37 -88.59
N THR A 11 -12.77 -48.79 -87.53
CA THR A 11 -11.59 -47.98 -87.21
C THR A 11 -11.53 -47.94 -85.68
N LEU A 12 -10.33 -48.02 -85.09
CA LEU A 12 -10.09 -47.86 -83.65
C LEU A 12 -10.15 -46.36 -83.27
N ILE A 13 -10.92 -46.01 -82.24
CA ILE A 13 -10.81 -44.72 -81.55
C ILE A 13 -10.69 -45.00 -80.05
N MET A 14 -9.48 -44.87 -79.51
CA MET A 14 -9.27 -44.56 -78.10
C MET A 14 -9.41 -43.05 -77.92
N ALA A 15 -10.31 -42.61 -77.05
CA ALA A 15 -10.29 -41.26 -76.51
C ALA A 15 -9.96 -41.36 -75.02
N ALA A 16 -8.80 -40.79 -74.64
CA ALA A 16 -8.49 -40.51 -73.26
C ALA A 16 -9.41 -39.37 -72.78
N VAL A 17 -10.20 -39.64 -71.74
CA VAL A 17 -11.00 -38.61 -71.07
C VAL A 17 -10.24 -38.19 -69.80
N PRO A 18 -10.05 -36.88 -69.55
CA PRO A 18 -9.40 -36.41 -68.35
C PRO A 18 -10.31 -36.67 -67.13
N LEU A 19 -9.69 -37.00 -66.00
CA LEU A 19 -10.33 -37.21 -64.71
C LEU A 19 -10.96 -35.88 -64.23
N ALA A 20 -12.19 -35.62 -64.64
CA ALA A 20 -13.01 -34.58 -64.00
C ALA A 20 -13.43 -35.12 -62.63
N ALA A 21 -13.18 -34.35 -61.58
CA ALA A 21 -13.60 -34.64 -60.21
C ALA A 21 -15.06 -35.12 -60.21
N ALA A 22 -15.28 -36.38 -59.85
CA ALA A 22 -16.62 -36.93 -59.74
C ALA A 22 -17.31 -36.21 -58.57
N ALA A 23 -18.27 -35.35 -58.87
CA ALA A 23 -19.25 -34.95 -57.89
C ALA A 23 -20.05 -36.21 -57.54
N GLU A 24 -19.87 -36.75 -56.34
CA GLU A 24 -20.69 -37.86 -55.85
C GLU A 24 -22.10 -37.32 -55.55
N THR A 25 -23.01 -37.46 -56.52
CA THR A 25 -24.43 -37.17 -56.32
C THR A 25 -25.12 -38.35 -55.65
N LEU A 26 -25.58 -38.17 -54.40
CA LEU A 26 -26.50 -39.09 -53.75
C LEU A 26 -27.90 -38.93 -54.35
N THR A 27 -28.26 -39.79 -55.29
CA THR A 27 -29.60 -39.79 -55.90
C THR A 27 -30.57 -40.61 -55.06
N MET A 28 -31.44 -39.93 -54.30
CA MET A 28 -32.54 -40.58 -53.59
C MET A 28 -33.77 -40.67 -54.52
N THR A 29 -34.11 -41.87 -54.97
CA THR A 29 -35.28 -42.09 -55.83
C THR A 29 -36.47 -42.53 -54.98
N THR A 30 -37.56 -41.76 -54.99
CA THR A 30 -38.84 -42.15 -54.38
C THR A 30 -39.84 -42.53 -55.47
N TYR A 31 -40.72 -43.50 -55.20
CA TYR A 31 -41.77 -43.92 -56.14
C TYR A 31 -43.08 -43.17 -55.83
N TYR A 32 -43.73 -42.61 -56.85
CA TYR A 32 -45.04 -41.96 -56.74
C TYR A 32 -46.15 -42.82 -57.38
N PRO A 33 -47.38 -42.87 -56.79
CA PRO A 33 -47.78 -42.24 -55.54
C PRO A 33 -47.15 -42.93 -54.34
N SER A 34 -46.61 -42.14 -53.41
CA SER A 34 -46.12 -42.65 -52.13
C SER A 34 -47.30 -43.32 -51.42
N PRO A 35 -47.21 -44.62 -51.06
CA PRO A 35 -48.32 -45.32 -50.42
C PRO A 35 -48.73 -44.72 -49.05
N PHE A 36 -47.94 -43.80 -48.48
CA PHE A 36 -48.19 -43.19 -47.16
C PHE A 36 -47.98 -41.66 -47.09
N GLY A 37 -48.01 -40.94 -48.22
CA GLY A 37 -47.88 -39.47 -48.23
C GLY A 37 -46.45 -38.94 -48.25
N VAL A 38 -46.30 -37.61 -48.14
CA VAL A 38 -45.01 -36.87 -48.24
C VAL A 38 -44.03 -37.39 -47.19
N TYR A 39 -42.86 -37.86 -47.61
CA TYR A 39 -41.78 -38.23 -46.69
C TYR A 39 -41.26 -36.97 -45.98
N GLN A 40 -41.44 -36.87 -44.67
CA GLN A 40 -41.04 -35.69 -43.88
C GLN A 40 -39.66 -35.85 -43.22
N SER A 41 -39.13 -37.06 -43.11
CA SER A 41 -37.83 -37.32 -42.48
C SER A 41 -37.07 -38.47 -43.16
N LEU A 42 -35.75 -38.33 -43.21
CA LEU A 42 -34.80 -39.40 -43.55
C LEU A 42 -34.19 -39.91 -42.25
N ARG A 43 -34.23 -41.23 -42.01
CA ARG A 43 -33.64 -41.88 -40.83
C ARG A 43 -32.71 -43.00 -41.25
N LEU A 44 -31.51 -43.06 -40.66
CA LEU A 44 -30.64 -44.23 -40.74
C LEU A 44 -31.18 -45.30 -39.79
N ALA A 45 -31.49 -46.49 -40.31
CA ALA A 45 -31.97 -47.60 -39.50
C ALA A 45 -30.80 -48.34 -38.84
N PRO A 46 -30.96 -48.82 -37.59
CA PRO A 46 -30.02 -49.73 -36.97
C PRO A 46 -29.72 -50.94 -37.87
N ASN A 47 -28.45 -51.24 -38.11
CA ASN A 47 -28.02 -52.41 -38.87
C ASN A 47 -27.12 -53.29 -37.99
N ALA A 48 -27.62 -54.49 -37.66
CA ALA A 48 -26.90 -55.48 -36.86
C ALA A 48 -25.76 -56.19 -37.61
N SER A 49 -25.67 -56.01 -38.94
CA SER A 49 -24.63 -56.59 -39.79
C SER A 49 -24.10 -55.53 -40.77
N PRO A 50 -23.29 -54.56 -40.29
CA PRO A 50 -22.70 -53.56 -41.17
C PRO A 50 -21.76 -54.21 -42.21
N PRO A 51 -21.56 -53.57 -43.38
CA PRO A 51 -20.52 -53.96 -44.34
C PRO A 51 -19.14 -54.07 -43.68
N ALA A 52 -18.16 -54.79 -44.23
CA ALA A 52 -16.83 -54.79 -43.64
C ALA A 52 -16.20 -53.37 -43.71
N CYS A 53 -15.69 -52.85 -42.58
CA CYS A 53 -14.89 -51.64 -42.60
C CYS A 53 -13.48 -51.96 -43.13
N SER A 54 -13.08 -51.24 -44.16
CA SER A 54 -11.82 -51.41 -44.88
C SER A 54 -11.44 -50.11 -45.57
N GLY A 55 -10.23 -50.02 -46.12
CA GLY A 55 -9.77 -48.83 -46.86
C GLY A 55 -10.69 -48.38 -48.00
N SER A 56 -11.51 -49.28 -48.56
CA SER A 56 -12.50 -48.95 -49.62
C SER A 56 -13.87 -48.51 -49.09
N THR A 57 -14.12 -48.61 -47.78
CA THR A 57 -15.41 -48.27 -47.15
C THR A 57 -15.28 -47.15 -46.11
N VAL A 58 -14.13 -46.45 -46.08
CA VAL A 58 -13.89 -45.28 -45.23
C VAL A 58 -15.03 -44.27 -45.39
N GLY A 59 -15.53 -43.74 -44.27
CA GLY A 59 -16.62 -42.76 -44.26
C GLY A 59 -18.02 -43.36 -44.35
N THR A 60 -18.17 -44.69 -44.48
CA THR A 60 -19.48 -45.35 -44.37
C THR A 60 -20.07 -45.10 -43.00
N ILE A 61 -21.28 -44.53 -42.94
CA ILE A 61 -22.01 -44.26 -41.70
C ILE A 61 -23.15 -45.28 -41.53
N TYR A 62 -23.29 -45.86 -40.35
CA TYR A 62 -24.46 -46.66 -39.99
C TYR A 62 -24.82 -46.47 -38.52
N VAL A 63 -26.01 -46.92 -38.10
CA VAL A 63 -26.41 -46.96 -36.69
C VAL A 63 -26.33 -48.41 -36.22
N ASP A 64 -25.69 -48.70 -35.10
CA ASP A 64 -25.56 -50.07 -34.59
C ASP A 64 -26.79 -50.55 -33.80
N GLY A 65 -26.73 -51.78 -33.28
CA GLY A 65 -27.81 -52.38 -32.49
C GLY A 65 -28.14 -51.66 -31.17
N SER A 66 -27.28 -50.76 -30.71
CA SER A 66 -27.45 -49.93 -29.52
C SER A 66 -28.03 -48.55 -29.84
N ASN A 67 -28.40 -48.30 -31.11
CA ASN A 67 -28.79 -46.99 -31.64
C ASN A 67 -27.67 -45.94 -31.65
N GLU A 68 -26.41 -46.37 -31.62
CA GLU A 68 -25.27 -45.47 -31.69
C GLU A 68 -24.79 -45.33 -33.14
N MET A 69 -24.44 -44.10 -33.53
CA MET A 69 -23.96 -43.84 -34.87
C MET A 69 -22.47 -44.16 -34.98
N GLN A 70 -22.16 -45.01 -35.94
CA GLN A 70 -20.83 -45.51 -36.24
C GLN A 70 -20.38 -45.00 -37.61
N TYR A 71 -19.08 -44.76 -37.79
CA TYR A 71 -18.47 -44.56 -39.09
C TYR A 71 -17.25 -45.46 -39.28
N CYS A 72 -16.96 -45.84 -40.53
CA CYS A 72 -15.77 -46.64 -40.85
C CYS A 72 -14.53 -45.75 -41.01
N ASP A 73 -13.47 -46.02 -40.24
CA ASP A 73 -12.19 -45.30 -40.30
C ASP A 73 -11.18 -45.89 -41.31
N GLY A 74 -11.56 -46.98 -41.99
CA GLY A 74 -10.72 -47.74 -42.91
C GLY A 74 -10.20 -49.06 -42.35
N THR A 75 -10.37 -49.30 -41.06
CA THR A 75 -9.96 -50.54 -40.37
C THR A 75 -11.04 -51.09 -39.45
N SER A 76 -11.85 -50.22 -38.82
CA SER A 76 -12.91 -50.58 -37.89
C SER A 76 -14.04 -49.56 -37.90
N TYR A 77 -15.21 -49.95 -37.38
CA TYR A 77 -16.28 -48.99 -37.10
C TYR A 77 -16.07 -48.37 -35.74
N THR A 78 -16.11 -47.05 -35.69
CA THR A 78 -16.00 -46.27 -34.46
C THR A 78 -17.17 -45.33 -34.30
N GLN A 79 -17.54 -45.06 -33.05
CA GLN A 79 -18.61 -44.13 -32.70
C GLN A 79 -18.20 -42.72 -33.08
N GLY A 80 -19.06 -41.92 -33.72
CA GLY A 80 -18.67 -40.54 -33.97
C GLY A 80 -19.61 -39.66 -34.76
N PHE A 81 -20.40 -38.85 -34.04
CA PHE A 81 -20.43 -37.42 -34.34
C PHE A 81 -20.08 -36.62 -33.08
N GLY A 82 -18.81 -36.26 -32.99
CA GLY A 82 -18.35 -35.06 -32.31
C GLY A 82 -17.14 -34.58 -33.09
N LEU A 83 -17.08 -33.28 -33.43
CA LEU A 83 -15.94 -32.61 -34.09
C LEU A 83 -14.59 -32.73 -33.33
N TRP A 84 -14.54 -33.54 -32.27
CA TRP A 84 -13.55 -33.57 -31.22
C TRP A 84 -13.00 -34.99 -30.99
N ARG A 85 -12.81 -35.77 -32.05
CA ARG A 85 -11.97 -36.98 -31.98
C ARG A 85 -11.28 -37.23 -33.30
N VAL A 86 -10.04 -36.76 -33.39
CA VAL A 86 -9.05 -37.28 -34.32
C VAL A 86 -7.83 -37.56 -33.44
N ASN A 87 -7.36 -38.82 -33.46
CA ASN A 87 -6.35 -39.39 -32.55
C ASN A 87 -5.30 -38.40 -31.99
N GLY A 88 -5.01 -38.52 -30.69
CA GLY A 88 -4.07 -37.67 -29.95
C GLY A 88 -4.73 -36.79 -28.88
N ASN A 89 -3.91 -36.02 -28.18
CA ASN A 89 -4.17 -35.20 -26.98
C ASN A 89 -5.15 -34.01 -27.16
N ASN A 90 -6.08 -34.01 -28.12
CA ASN A 90 -6.67 -32.73 -28.55
C ASN A 90 -7.89 -32.26 -27.73
N VAL A 91 -9.05 -32.92 -27.72
CA VAL A 91 -10.21 -32.50 -26.89
C VAL A 91 -11.13 -33.70 -26.64
N TYR A 92 -11.55 -33.97 -25.41
CA TYR A 92 -12.37 -35.13 -25.02
C TYR A 92 -13.65 -34.69 -24.30
N PRO A 93 -14.83 -34.73 -24.92
CA PRO A 93 -16.09 -34.78 -24.18
C PRO A 93 -16.23 -36.21 -23.61
N VAL A 94 -15.89 -36.40 -22.34
CA VAL A 94 -15.83 -37.75 -21.75
C VAL A 94 -17.22 -38.26 -21.39
N ASN A 95 -18.13 -37.36 -21.03
CA ASN A 95 -19.49 -37.73 -20.64
C ASN A 95 -20.49 -36.58 -20.91
N TRP A 96 -21.44 -36.83 -21.81
CA TRP A 96 -22.48 -35.87 -22.19
C TRP A 96 -23.53 -35.62 -21.10
N SER A 97 -23.57 -36.46 -20.05
CA SER A 97 -24.44 -36.27 -18.88
C SER A 97 -23.82 -35.40 -17.80
N THR A 98 -22.47 -35.33 -17.71
CA THR A 98 -21.73 -34.50 -16.73
C THR A 98 -21.08 -33.27 -17.38
N ALA A 99 -21.00 -33.22 -18.72
CA ALA A 99 -20.40 -32.15 -19.51
C ALA A 99 -18.92 -31.88 -19.15
N GLU A 100 -18.13 -32.94 -19.02
CA GLU A 100 -16.69 -32.90 -18.75
C GLU A 100 -15.87 -32.88 -20.05
N ILE A 101 -14.96 -31.91 -20.18
CA ILE A 101 -14.08 -31.69 -21.33
C ILE A 101 -12.63 -31.82 -20.88
N GLY A 102 -11.87 -32.75 -21.45
CA GLY A 102 -10.42 -32.86 -21.26
C GLY A 102 -9.66 -32.35 -22.50
N ILE A 103 -8.72 -31.42 -22.34
CA ILE A 103 -7.77 -31.01 -23.40
C ILE A 103 -6.41 -31.58 -22.96
N GLY A 104 -5.83 -32.47 -23.76
CA GLY A 104 -4.60 -33.20 -23.40
C GLY A 104 -4.73 -34.22 -22.27
N THR A 105 -5.95 -34.51 -21.80
CA THR A 105 -6.24 -35.64 -20.90
C THR A 105 -7.54 -36.33 -21.28
N SER A 106 -7.56 -37.67 -21.21
CA SER A 106 -8.77 -38.48 -21.40
C SER A 106 -9.53 -38.75 -20.11
N THR A 107 -9.02 -38.31 -18.95
CA THR A 107 -9.61 -38.51 -17.63
C THR A 107 -9.68 -37.17 -16.89
N PRO A 108 -10.49 -36.22 -17.35
CA PRO A 108 -10.69 -34.95 -16.66
C PRO A 108 -11.29 -35.21 -15.27
N SER A 109 -10.71 -34.63 -14.23
CA SER A 109 -11.24 -34.70 -12.86
C SER A 109 -12.25 -33.59 -12.56
N GLU A 110 -12.32 -32.59 -13.44
CA GLU A 110 -13.20 -31.43 -13.37
C GLU A 110 -13.87 -31.19 -14.73
N ARG A 111 -14.93 -30.37 -14.75
CA ARG A 111 -15.70 -30.09 -15.96
C ARG A 111 -14.87 -29.61 -17.15
N LEU A 112 -13.76 -28.91 -16.90
CA LEU A 112 -12.74 -28.62 -17.89
C LEU A 112 -11.38 -28.93 -17.28
N THR A 113 -10.65 -29.89 -17.85
CA THR A 113 -9.26 -30.17 -17.46
C THR A 113 -8.36 -29.95 -18.67
N ILE A 114 -7.30 -29.16 -18.51
CA ILE A 114 -6.28 -28.94 -19.53
C ILE A 114 -4.97 -29.49 -18.97
N SER A 115 -4.36 -30.42 -19.69
CA SER A 115 -3.13 -31.09 -19.30
C SER A 115 -2.17 -31.10 -20.48
N GLY A 116 -0.99 -30.52 -20.33
CA GLY A 116 0.13 -30.69 -21.23
C GLY A 116 1.15 -31.66 -20.64
N ASP A 117 1.89 -32.36 -21.49
CA ASP A 117 3.06 -33.17 -21.14
C ASP A 117 4.37 -32.43 -21.47
N GLU A 118 4.30 -31.12 -21.70
CA GLU A 118 5.42 -30.25 -22.02
C GLU A 118 6.27 -29.94 -20.77
N ALA A 119 7.58 -29.77 -20.98
CA ALA A 119 8.56 -29.57 -19.89
C ALA A 119 8.49 -28.20 -19.20
N ASP A 120 7.70 -27.25 -19.73
CA ASP A 120 7.76 -25.85 -19.30
C ASP A 120 6.47 -25.36 -18.61
N TYR A 121 5.29 -25.55 -19.21
CA TYR A 121 4.01 -25.16 -18.62
C TYR A 121 2.81 -25.56 -19.50
N THR A 122 1.66 -25.83 -18.87
CA THR A 122 0.36 -25.91 -19.55
C THR A 122 -0.36 -24.56 -19.44
N ALA A 123 -0.81 -24.00 -20.57
CA ALA A 123 -1.41 -22.66 -20.62
C ALA A 123 -2.70 -22.57 -21.45
N ILE A 124 -3.57 -21.63 -21.07
CA ILE A 124 -4.59 -21.06 -21.95
C ILE A 124 -4.01 -19.78 -22.52
N ARG A 125 -3.83 -19.73 -23.85
CA ARG A 125 -3.27 -18.58 -24.55
C ARG A 125 -4.32 -17.80 -25.34
N ILE A 126 -4.31 -16.48 -25.16
CA ILE A 126 -5.02 -15.51 -25.98
C ILE A 126 -3.97 -14.74 -26.77
N SER A 127 -4.06 -14.76 -28.10
CA SER A 127 -3.09 -14.11 -28.98
C SER A 127 -3.74 -13.06 -29.88
N ASN A 128 -3.12 -11.90 -30.00
CA ASN A 128 -3.42 -10.93 -31.04
C ASN A 128 -2.24 -10.83 -32.00
N THR A 129 -2.41 -11.42 -33.18
CA THR A 129 -1.36 -11.59 -34.20
C THR A 129 -1.04 -10.34 -35.01
N THR A 130 -1.74 -9.23 -34.76
CA THR A 130 -1.50 -7.94 -35.43
C THR A 130 -0.52 -7.04 -34.69
N SER A 131 -0.18 -7.38 -33.45
CA SER A 131 0.83 -6.69 -32.64
C SER A 131 1.94 -7.68 -32.24
N THR A 132 3.18 -7.22 -32.11
CA THR A 132 4.33 -8.11 -31.87
C THR A 132 4.31 -8.79 -30.49
N ASP A 133 3.56 -8.30 -29.50
CA ASP A 133 3.69 -8.74 -28.10
C ASP A 133 2.38 -8.81 -27.30
N SER A 134 1.23 -8.97 -27.94
CA SER A 134 -0.07 -9.08 -27.22
C SER A 134 -0.53 -10.52 -27.06
N ASN A 135 0.32 -11.36 -26.48
CA ASN A 135 -0.11 -12.68 -26.01
C ASN A 135 -0.33 -12.61 -24.51
N TRP A 136 -1.48 -13.10 -24.05
CA TRP A 136 -1.76 -13.31 -22.64
C TRP A 136 -1.92 -14.79 -22.40
N GLU A 137 -1.26 -15.29 -21.36
CA GLU A 137 -1.32 -16.69 -20.96
C GLU A 137 -1.77 -16.77 -19.51
N ILE A 138 -2.74 -17.65 -19.28
CA ILE A 138 -3.08 -18.15 -17.95
C ILE A 138 -2.45 -19.53 -17.86
N ARG A 139 -1.46 -19.71 -16.98
CA ARG A 139 -0.69 -20.95 -16.96
C ARG A 139 -0.34 -21.40 -15.55
N ALA A 140 -0.22 -22.71 -15.40
CA ALA A 140 0.50 -23.27 -14.26
C ALA A 140 1.93 -22.76 -14.33
N HIS A 141 2.47 -22.33 -13.19
CA HIS A 141 3.84 -21.88 -13.11
C HIS A 141 4.71 -22.95 -12.46
N ASP A 142 5.78 -23.30 -13.16
CA ASP A 142 6.75 -24.32 -12.78
C ASP A 142 7.78 -23.77 -11.78
N ASP A 143 7.29 -23.25 -10.66
CA ASP A 143 8.11 -23.14 -9.45
C ASP A 143 8.22 -24.55 -8.85
N ASN A 144 9.11 -25.39 -9.37
CA ASN A 144 9.41 -26.69 -8.77
C ASN A 144 9.83 -26.48 -7.29
N PRO A 145 9.08 -26.96 -6.27
CA PRO A 145 8.09 -28.05 -6.28
C PRO A 145 6.61 -27.67 -6.09
N ASN A 146 6.24 -26.39 -6.10
CA ASN A 146 4.96 -25.88 -5.64
C ASN A 146 4.12 -25.27 -6.78
N ASN A 147 3.12 -26.02 -7.23
CA ASN A 147 2.05 -25.66 -8.18
C ASN A 147 1.63 -24.17 -8.13
N GLY A 148 2.33 -23.31 -8.87
CA GLY A 148 2.07 -21.87 -8.91
C GLY A 148 1.06 -21.50 -9.99
N PHE A 149 0.58 -20.26 -9.94
CA PHE A 149 -0.28 -19.67 -10.95
C PHE A 149 0.38 -18.41 -11.50
N SER A 150 0.32 -18.21 -12.82
CA SER A 150 0.81 -16.97 -13.42
C SER A 150 -0.12 -16.43 -14.51
N ILE A 151 -0.27 -15.10 -14.50
CA ILE A 151 -0.76 -14.34 -15.65
C ILE A 151 0.46 -13.75 -16.34
N TRP A 152 0.78 -14.33 -17.49
CA TRP A 152 1.93 -13.93 -18.26
C TRP A 152 1.50 -13.11 -19.47
N GLY A 153 2.27 -12.08 -19.78
CA GLY A 153 2.03 -11.27 -20.97
C GLY A 153 3.31 -10.69 -21.54
N GLY A 154 4.37 -11.52 -21.52
CA GLY A 154 5.71 -11.16 -21.96
C GLY A 154 6.07 -11.67 -23.36
N GLN A 155 7.31 -11.40 -23.74
CA GLN A 155 7.99 -12.01 -24.88
C GLN A 155 8.59 -13.35 -24.45
N ALA A 156 8.56 -14.38 -25.30
CA ALA A 156 9.12 -15.70 -24.98
C ALA A 156 10.57 -15.57 -24.44
N GLY A 157 10.83 -16.11 -23.24
CA GLY A 157 12.12 -15.97 -22.53
C GLY A 157 12.19 -14.86 -21.47
N SER A 158 11.15 -14.04 -21.31
CA SER A 158 11.00 -13.17 -20.14
C SER A 158 10.20 -13.89 -19.05
N GLU A 159 10.85 -14.22 -17.93
CA GLU A 159 10.25 -14.90 -16.79
C GLU A 159 9.32 -14.00 -15.97
N ALA A 160 9.40 -12.68 -16.13
CA ALA A 160 8.56 -11.73 -15.39
C ALA A 160 7.10 -11.78 -15.89
N GLY A 161 6.30 -12.67 -15.31
CA GLY A 161 4.85 -12.61 -15.38
C GLY A 161 4.33 -11.27 -14.84
N ARG A 162 3.15 -10.85 -15.29
CA ARG A 162 2.52 -9.61 -14.80
C ARG A 162 2.04 -9.78 -13.35
N ILE A 163 1.37 -10.90 -13.11
CA ILE A 163 0.94 -11.35 -11.79
C ILE A 163 1.42 -12.78 -11.62
N PHE A 164 2.00 -13.04 -10.45
CA PHE A 164 2.57 -14.29 -10.06
C PHE A 164 2.00 -14.75 -8.72
N ILE A 165 1.67 -16.03 -8.56
CA ILE A 165 1.27 -16.62 -7.30
C ILE A 165 2.10 -17.89 -7.10
N THR A 166 2.97 -17.87 -6.10
CA THR A 166 3.75 -19.04 -5.68
C THR A 166 2.83 -20.15 -5.18
N GLY A 167 3.27 -21.41 -5.19
CA GLY A 167 2.47 -22.48 -4.57
C GLY A 167 2.36 -22.40 -3.04
N SER A 168 3.05 -21.46 -2.37
CA SER A 168 2.78 -21.09 -0.96
C SER A 168 1.72 -20.01 -0.79
N GLY A 169 1.24 -19.41 -1.88
CA GLY A 169 0.17 -18.40 -1.88
C GLY A 169 0.64 -16.95 -1.97
N ASN A 170 1.95 -16.68 -1.95
CA ASN A 170 2.48 -15.31 -2.08
C ASN A 170 2.24 -14.78 -3.48
N VAL A 171 1.75 -13.54 -3.57
CA VAL A 171 1.46 -12.83 -4.82
C VAL A 171 2.60 -11.88 -5.16
N GLY A 172 3.16 -12.01 -6.36
CA GLY A 172 4.12 -11.08 -6.95
C GLY A 172 3.49 -10.26 -8.08
N ILE A 173 3.68 -8.95 -8.09
CA ILE A 173 3.37 -8.07 -9.22
C ILE A 173 4.68 -7.44 -9.70
N GLY A 174 5.06 -7.72 -10.94
CA GLY A 174 6.38 -7.32 -11.47
C GLY A 174 7.57 -8.11 -10.90
N THR A 175 7.31 -9.20 -10.15
CA THR A 175 8.33 -10.12 -9.62
C THR A 175 7.81 -11.56 -9.60
N THR A 176 8.71 -12.52 -9.85
CA THR A 176 8.45 -13.96 -9.69
C THR A 176 8.91 -14.51 -8.35
N ALA A 177 9.61 -13.72 -7.53
CA ALA A 177 10.13 -14.15 -6.23
C ALA A 177 9.56 -13.28 -5.08
N PRO A 178 8.25 -13.31 -4.83
CA PRO A 178 7.65 -12.53 -3.74
C PRO A 178 8.11 -13.03 -2.37
N THR A 179 8.74 -12.15 -1.59
CA THR A 179 9.25 -12.45 -0.24
C THR A 179 8.23 -12.21 0.87
N GLN A 180 7.07 -11.63 0.53
CA GLN A 180 5.93 -11.35 1.40
C GLN A 180 4.66 -11.83 0.71
N ASP A 181 3.55 -11.96 1.46
CA ASP A 181 2.23 -12.36 0.95
C ASP A 181 1.81 -11.56 -0.29
N LEU A 182 2.14 -10.26 -0.33
CA LEU A 182 2.09 -9.43 -1.54
C LEU A 182 3.43 -8.70 -1.71
N SER A 183 4.08 -8.89 -2.85
CA SER A 183 5.27 -8.15 -3.24
C SER A 183 5.03 -7.45 -4.58
N VAL A 184 5.15 -6.12 -4.60
CA VAL A 184 5.04 -5.31 -5.82
C VAL A 184 6.39 -4.68 -6.10
N VAL A 185 6.91 -4.88 -7.31
CA VAL A 185 8.11 -4.18 -7.80
C VAL A 185 7.63 -3.04 -8.70
N GLY A 186 7.58 -1.83 -8.13
CA GLY A 186 7.07 -0.62 -8.77
C GLY A 186 6.16 0.16 -7.83
N ASP A 187 5.53 1.20 -8.37
CA ASP A 187 4.60 2.06 -7.63
C ASP A 187 3.22 1.40 -7.49
N ILE A 188 2.53 1.72 -6.39
CA ILE A 188 1.15 1.32 -6.14
C ILE A 188 0.31 2.61 -6.10
N ASP A 189 -0.66 2.70 -6.99
CA ASP A 189 -1.66 3.77 -7.01
C ASP A 189 -2.96 3.27 -6.37
N LEU A 190 -3.51 4.03 -5.42
CA LEU A 190 -4.72 3.69 -4.66
C LEU A 190 -5.73 4.83 -4.81
N SER A 191 -6.97 4.50 -5.16
CA SER A 191 -8.05 5.50 -5.29
C SER A 191 -8.67 5.93 -3.95
N ASP A 192 -8.45 5.13 -2.91
CA ASP A 192 -9.06 5.26 -1.59
C ASP A 192 -8.02 4.92 -0.51
N ASP A 193 -8.46 4.43 0.65
CA ASP A 193 -7.61 4.21 1.82
C ASP A 193 -6.67 3.01 1.70
N PHE A 194 -5.45 3.18 2.20
CA PHE A 194 -4.57 2.07 2.56
C PHE A 194 -4.81 1.65 4.01
N PHE A 195 -5.62 0.62 4.23
CA PHE A 195 -6.08 0.19 5.55
C PHE A 195 -5.30 -1.02 6.10
N PHE A 196 -4.90 -0.96 7.37
CA PHE A 196 -4.29 -2.07 8.09
C PHE A 196 -5.14 -2.51 9.28
N SER A 197 -5.39 -3.83 9.41
CA SER A 197 -6.22 -4.41 10.47
C SER A 197 -5.44 -5.19 11.54
N GLY A 198 -4.13 -5.33 11.38
CA GLY A 198 -3.26 -6.02 12.34
C GLY A 198 -3.08 -5.23 13.63
N GLY A 199 -2.66 -5.90 14.71
CA GLY A 199 -2.43 -5.25 16.01
C GLY A 199 -1.19 -4.34 16.08
N ASP A 200 -0.26 -4.47 15.13
CA ASP A 200 0.97 -3.67 15.04
C ASP A 200 1.36 -3.45 13.56
N PRO A 201 0.57 -2.65 12.81
CA PRO A 201 0.86 -2.39 11.41
C PRO A 201 2.03 -1.40 11.28
N ARG A 202 2.88 -1.62 10.28
CA ARG A 202 4.05 -0.77 10.01
C ARG A 202 4.19 -0.44 8.53
N ILE A 203 4.50 0.81 8.24
CA ILE A 203 5.02 1.25 6.94
C ILE A 203 6.54 1.29 7.08
N ARG A 204 7.26 0.49 6.28
CA ARG A 204 8.72 0.40 6.32
C ARG A 204 9.33 0.95 5.04
N ILE A 205 10.21 1.94 5.17
CA ILE A 205 11.00 2.51 4.08
C ILE A 205 12.45 2.08 4.28
N THR A 206 13.01 1.36 3.30
CA THR A 206 14.38 0.81 3.37
C THR A 206 15.42 1.73 2.71
N GLY A 207 14.95 2.77 2.02
CA GLY A 207 15.75 3.86 1.46
C GLY A 207 14.85 4.95 0.90
N GLY A 208 15.35 6.19 0.83
CA GLY A 208 14.57 7.37 0.45
C GLY A 208 13.84 8.01 1.63
N ASP A 209 12.96 8.96 1.29
CA ASP A 209 12.20 9.77 2.26
C ASP A 209 10.77 9.26 2.41
N PHE A 210 10.16 9.51 3.57
CA PHE A 210 8.71 9.41 3.74
C PHE A 210 8.09 10.79 3.50
N SER A 211 7.22 10.89 2.49
CA SER A 211 6.47 12.13 2.24
C SER A 211 4.96 11.90 2.32
N ILE A 212 4.26 12.85 2.94
CA ILE A 212 2.80 12.95 2.92
C ILE A 212 2.48 14.33 2.35
N GLU A 213 2.07 14.36 1.07
CA GLU A 213 1.85 15.58 0.31
C GLU A 213 0.41 15.61 -0.21
N PRO A 214 -0.45 16.50 0.31
CA PRO A 214 -1.77 16.70 -0.25
C PRO A 214 -1.66 17.58 -1.51
N ASP A 215 -2.59 17.37 -2.44
CA ASP A 215 -2.82 18.34 -3.51
C ASP A 215 -3.23 19.70 -2.93
N ALA A 216 -3.05 20.77 -3.72
CA ALA A 216 -3.30 22.13 -3.26
C ALA A 216 -4.73 22.31 -2.71
N GLY A 217 -4.83 22.73 -1.45
CA GLY A 217 -6.09 23.03 -0.78
C GLY A 217 -6.64 21.92 0.12
N PHE A 218 -5.92 20.81 0.28
CA PHE A 218 -6.25 19.76 1.25
C PHE A 218 -5.31 19.80 2.47
N ASP A 219 -5.84 19.39 3.62
CA ASP A 219 -5.09 19.32 4.88
C ASP A 219 -4.50 17.91 5.08
N THR A 220 -3.26 17.86 5.52
CA THR A 220 -2.66 16.64 6.07
C THR A 220 -2.74 16.66 7.58
N HIS A 221 -3.32 15.61 8.16
CA HIS A 221 -3.38 15.41 9.60
C HIS A 221 -2.93 14.00 9.97
N VAL A 222 -2.40 13.87 11.19
CA VAL A 222 -2.12 12.58 11.83
C VAL A 222 -3.01 12.53 13.06
N ASP A 223 -4.05 11.71 12.98
CA ASP A 223 -4.97 11.51 14.09
C ASP A 223 -4.45 10.43 15.03
N LEU A 224 -4.55 10.72 16.33
CA LEU A 224 -4.14 9.82 17.40
C LEU A 224 -5.36 9.50 18.26
N ASP A 225 -5.69 8.21 18.34
CA ASP A 225 -6.75 7.71 19.21
C ASP A 225 -6.34 7.71 20.68
N SER A 226 -7.30 7.54 21.59
CA SER A 226 -7.05 7.50 23.03
C SER A 226 -5.99 6.45 23.39
N GLY A 227 -4.95 6.87 24.12
CA GLY A 227 -3.82 6.00 24.46
C GLY A 227 -2.74 5.88 23.39
N SER A 228 -2.92 6.48 22.22
CA SER A 228 -1.87 6.55 21.18
C SER A 228 -0.86 7.65 21.53
N GLU A 229 0.40 7.40 21.15
CA GLU A 229 1.49 8.34 21.27
C GLU A 229 2.10 8.56 19.89
N PHE A 230 2.51 9.79 19.60
CA PHE A 230 3.31 10.09 18.41
C PHE A 230 4.71 10.47 18.84
N TYR A 231 5.70 9.87 18.21
CA TYR A 231 7.09 10.20 18.46
C TYR A 231 7.96 10.17 17.22
N ILE A 232 8.96 11.05 17.20
CA ILE A 232 10.12 10.93 16.32
C ILE A 232 11.23 10.27 17.15
N TYR A 233 11.54 9.03 16.82
CA TYR A 233 12.54 8.24 17.54
C TYR A 233 13.87 8.24 16.82
N ASP A 234 14.92 8.62 17.54
CA ASP A 234 16.29 8.40 17.11
C ASP A 234 16.72 6.99 17.54
N ALA A 235 16.64 6.05 16.60
CA ALA A 235 17.05 4.67 16.83
C ALA A 235 18.54 4.52 17.13
N PHE A 236 19.39 5.44 16.65
CA PHE A 236 20.82 5.39 16.91
C PHE A 236 21.12 5.70 18.38
N ASN A 237 20.47 6.72 18.93
CA ASN A 237 20.64 7.13 20.33
C ASN A 237 19.62 6.48 21.29
N SER A 238 18.72 5.65 20.77
CA SER A 238 17.62 5.04 21.52
C SER A 238 16.77 6.06 22.29
N SER A 239 16.52 7.23 21.69
CA SER A 239 15.92 8.38 22.36
C SER A 239 14.79 9.02 21.55
N HIS A 240 13.91 9.74 22.24
CA HIS A 240 12.85 10.52 21.59
C HIS A 240 13.36 11.91 21.26
N LEU A 241 13.27 12.31 19.99
CA LEU A 241 13.53 13.68 19.56
C LEU A 241 12.31 14.58 19.76
N PHE A 242 11.13 14.02 19.51
CA PHE A 242 9.84 14.67 19.67
C PHE A 242 8.83 13.66 20.19
N THR A 243 7.98 14.08 21.13
CA THR A 243 6.94 13.25 21.73
C THR A 243 5.66 14.04 21.88
N VAL A 244 4.53 13.41 21.53
CA VAL A 244 3.17 13.89 21.81
C VAL A 244 2.45 12.86 22.64
N LEU A 245 2.15 13.21 23.89
CA LEU A 245 1.36 12.40 24.80
C LEU A 245 -0.09 12.89 24.78
N GLN A 246 -0.92 12.23 23.99
CA GLN A 246 -2.30 12.67 23.70
C GLN A 246 -3.14 12.81 24.98
N ASN A 247 -3.09 11.81 25.86
CA ASN A 247 -3.89 11.76 27.09
C ASN A 247 -3.64 12.95 28.02
N THR A 248 -2.41 13.47 28.04
CA THR A 248 -2.01 14.58 28.91
C THR A 248 -1.88 15.90 28.16
N ARG A 249 -2.04 15.90 26.82
CA ARG A 249 -1.82 17.05 25.93
C ARG A 249 -0.43 17.67 26.10
N ARG A 250 0.60 16.83 26.25
CA ARG A 250 1.98 17.26 26.49
C ARG A 250 2.84 17.01 25.27
N ILE A 251 3.70 17.99 24.98
CA ILE A 251 4.69 17.92 23.90
C ILE A 251 6.07 17.97 24.53
N GLY A 252 6.89 16.97 24.22
CA GLY A 252 8.29 16.87 24.62
C GLY A 252 9.23 17.08 23.43
N VAL A 253 10.29 17.86 23.63
CA VAL A 253 11.42 17.98 22.69
C VAL A 253 12.67 17.50 23.41
N LEU A 254 13.32 16.45 22.88
CA LEU A 254 14.40 15.72 23.55
C LEU A 254 14.01 15.17 24.94
N ASN A 255 12.70 15.00 25.17
CA ASN A 255 12.14 14.43 26.40
C ASN A 255 10.99 13.47 26.06
N ALA A 256 11.16 12.19 26.40
CA ALA A 256 10.14 11.16 26.17
C ALA A 256 8.97 11.23 27.18
N ALA A 257 9.18 11.87 28.34
CA ALA A 257 8.19 11.94 29.41
C ALA A 257 8.02 13.41 29.85
N PRO A 258 7.47 14.27 28.99
CA PRO A 258 7.21 15.66 29.34
C PRO A 258 6.28 15.76 30.55
N THR A 259 6.62 16.66 31.46
CA THR A 259 5.84 16.87 32.69
C THR A 259 5.03 18.18 32.67
N SER A 260 5.43 19.13 31.82
CA SER A 260 4.64 20.32 31.45
C SER A 260 3.96 20.16 30.08
N GLU A 261 3.01 21.06 29.74
CA GLU A 261 2.32 21.06 28.43
C GLU A 261 3.30 21.14 27.26
N PHE A 262 4.36 21.94 27.40
CA PHE A 262 5.49 21.98 26.48
C PHE A 262 6.77 21.88 27.32
N ASP A 263 7.58 20.85 27.07
CA ASP A 263 8.80 20.56 27.80
C ASP A 263 9.96 20.35 26.84
N VAL A 264 11.01 21.16 26.99
CA VAL A 264 12.19 21.11 26.14
C VAL A 264 13.39 20.81 27.02
N ASN A 265 13.97 19.62 26.84
CA ASN A 265 15.23 19.27 27.46
C ASN A 265 16.39 19.85 26.63
N GLY A 266 16.59 21.17 26.73
CA GLY A 266 17.58 21.88 25.93
C GLY A 266 17.41 23.40 25.96
N THR A 267 17.94 24.07 24.93
CA THR A 267 17.84 25.53 24.77
C THR A 267 16.78 25.89 23.74
N VAL A 268 15.93 26.87 24.06
CA VAL A 268 14.95 27.44 23.12
C VAL A 268 15.44 28.80 22.64
N THR A 269 15.52 28.99 21.32
CA THR A 269 15.82 30.27 20.68
C THR A 269 14.57 30.81 20.01
N ALA A 270 14.21 32.06 20.28
CA ALA A 270 13.06 32.73 19.67
C ALA A 270 13.43 34.17 19.34
N VAL A 271 12.77 34.75 18.32
CA VAL A 271 12.91 36.17 18.00
C VAL A 271 12.39 37.04 19.16
N ALA A 272 11.31 36.60 19.81
CA ALA A 272 10.77 37.23 21.02
C ALA A 272 9.93 36.23 21.84
N TYR A 273 9.90 36.42 23.15
CA TYR A 273 8.95 35.77 24.05
C TYR A 273 7.83 36.75 24.40
N LEU A 274 6.59 36.42 24.04
CA LEU A 274 5.41 37.24 24.32
C LEU A 274 4.63 36.63 25.49
N TYR A 275 4.39 37.44 26.52
CA TYR A 275 3.63 37.04 27.70
C TYR A 275 2.27 37.72 27.69
N SER A 276 1.19 36.93 27.80
CA SER A 276 -0.16 37.48 27.97
C SER A 276 -0.26 38.26 29.28
N SER A 277 -0.58 39.56 29.21
CA SER A 277 -0.63 40.45 30.36
C SER A 277 -1.80 41.46 30.29
N ASP A 278 -2.83 41.16 29.51
CA ASP A 278 -4.03 41.99 29.37
C ASP A 278 -4.78 42.09 30.71
N ALA A 279 -5.19 43.31 31.10
CA ALA A 279 -5.88 43.55 32.36
C ALA A 279 -7.21 42.78 32.47
N ARG A 280 -7.86 42.46 31.34
CA ARG A 280 -9.10 41.65 31.32
C ARG A 280 -8.88 40.19 31.70
N LEU A 281 -7.64 39.73 31.67
CA LEU A 281 -7.24 38.38 32.06
C LEU A 281 -6.81 38.30 33.54
N LYS A 282 -6.93 39.39 34.29
CA LYS A 282 -6.44 39.50 35.67
C LYS A 282 -7.52 40.03 36.61
N THR A 283 -7.47 39.58 37.85
CA THR A 283 -8.29 40.06 38.97
C THR A 283 -7.37 40.34 40.16
N GLU A 284 -7.86 41.04 41.18
CA GLU A 284 -7.13 41.25 42.45
C GLU A 284 -5.72 41.86 42.25
N LEU A 285 -5.66 42.99 41.53
CA LEU A 285 -4.41 43.67 41.24
C LEU A 285 -3.89 44.43 42.46
N GLU A 286 -2.87 43.90 43.12
CA GLU A 286 -2.18 44.51 44.25
C GLU A 286 -0.70 44.81 43.92
N PRO A 287 -0.09 45.85 44.51
CA PRO A 287 1.35 46.07 44.40
C PRO A 287 2.14 44.91 45.00
N VAL A 288 3.28 44.57 44.38
CA VAL A 288 4.21 43.54 44.86
C VAL A 288 5.26 44.16 45.77
N ASP A 289 5.78 43.39 46.74
CA ASP A 289 6.93 43.80 47.57
C ASP A 289 8.14 44.10 46.66
N GLY A 290 8.62 45.35 46.68
CA GLY A 290 9.69 45.83 45.82
C GLY A 290 11.06 45.65 46.47
N LEU A 291 11.58 46.74 47.06
CA LEU A 291 12.98 46.84 47.48
C LEU A 291 13.31 45.83 48.57
N SER A 292 12.40 45.64 49.53
CA SER A 292 12.65 44.75 50.67
C SER A 292 12.74 43.28 50.26
N GLY A 293 11.96 42.85 49.28
CA GLY A 293 12.04 41.51 48.70
C GLY A 293 13.29 41.34 47.82
N ILE A 294 13.58 42.30 46.93
CA ILE A 294 14.78 42.24 46.08
C ILE A 294 16.07 42.19 46.89
N LEU A 295 16.17 42.94 47.99
CA LEU A 295 17.35 42.93 48.87
C LEU A 295 17.56 41.59 49.60
N ARG A 296 16.54 40.73 49.69
CA ARG A 296 16.65 39.38 50.26
C ARG A 296 17.13 38.34 49.25
N LEU A 297 17.09 38.63 47.96
CA LEU A 297 17.55 37.71 46.91
C LEU A 297 19.08 37.76 46.78
N GLN A 298 19.67 36.61 46.47
CA GLN A 298 21.11 36.48 46.24
C GLN A 298 21.39 36.08 44.78
N GLY A 299 22.12 36.95 44.07
CA GLY A 299 22.73 36.59 42.78
C GLY A 299 23.93 35.66 42.98
N VAL A 300 24.03 34.61 42.18
CA VAL A 300 25.07 33.59 42.28
C VAL A 300 25.74 33.33 40.93
N HIS A 301 27.05 33.07 40.97
CA HIS A 301 27.77 32.40 39.89
C HIS A 301 27.68 30.90 40.11
N PHE A 302 27.45 30.14 39.05
CA PHE A 302 27.41 28.69 39.14
C PHE A 302 27.98 28.04 37.88
N LYS A 303 28.10 26.72 37.92
CA LYS A 303 28.39 25.88 36.76
C LYS A 303 27.30 24.83 36.61
N TRP A 304 26.87 24.60 35.38
CA TRP A 304 25.94 23.52 35.07
C TRP A 304 26.60 22.17 35.37
N LYS A 305 25.83 21.25 35.98
CA LYS A 305 26.34 19.92 36.33
C LYS A 305 26.59 19.04 35.11
N ASP A 306 25.86 19.29 34.03
CA ASP A 306 25.87 18.47 32.82
C ASP A 306 27.14 18.70 31.98
N ASP A 307 27.45 19.97 31.67
CA ASP A 307 28.56 20.34 30.78
C ASP A 307 29.67 21.17 31.47
N GLY A 308 29.50 21.53 32.75
CA GLY A 308 30.44 22.37 33.49
C GLY A 308 30.47 23.83 33.06
N ARG A 309 29.55 24.26 32.18
CA ARG A 309 29.51 25.62 31.61
C ARG A 309 29.23 26.64 32.72
N PRO A 310 30.05 27.70 32.85
CA PRO A 310 29.82 28.76 33.84
C PRO A 310 28.64 29.63 33.44
N ASP A 311 27.88 30.08 34.43
CA ASP A 311 26.69 30.91 34.25
C ASP A 311 26.41 31.77 35.49
N ILE A 312 25.46 32.70 35.38
CA ILE A 312 25.01 33.58 36.47
C ILE A 312 23.49 33.56 36.60
N GLY A 313 22.98 33.72 37.82
CA GLY A 313 21.54 33.76 38.06
C GLY A 313 21.18 33.75 39.53
N VAL A 314 20.03 33.15 39.83
CA VAL A 314 19.50 32.96 41.19
C VAL A 314 19.17 31.48 41.39
N THR A 315 19.15 31.02 42.65
CA THR A 315 18.58 29.70 42.93
C THR A 315 17.06 29.80 43.04
N ALA A 316 16.35 28.78 42.53
CA ALA A 316 14.89 28.78 42.61
C ALA A 316 14.39 28.74 44.07
N GLN A 317 15.17 28.14 44.97
CA GLN A 317 14.85 28.05 46.39
C GLN A 317 14.91 29.41 47.08
N ASP A 318 15.91 30.23 46.77
CA ASP A 318 16.02 31.59 47.34
C ASP A 318 14.88 32.49 46.82
N VAL A 319 14.54 32.36 45.52
CA VAL A 319 13.40 33.09 44.95
C VAL A 319 12.09 32.64 45.60
N GLU A 320 11.87 31.33 45.78
CA GLU A 320 10.64 30.80 46.36
C GLU A 320 10.41 31.29 47.80
N ALA A 321 11.46 31.47 48.58
CA ALA A 321 11.37 31.97 49.96
C ALA A 321 10.89 33.44 50.05
N VAL A 322 11.01 34.20 48.95
CA VAL A 322 10.65 35.62 48.89
C VAL A 322 9.41 35.86 48.02
N TYR A 323 9.42 35.29 46.81
CA TYR A 323 8.40 35.40 45.76
C TYR A 323 7.99 34.01 45.25
N PRO A 324 7.23 33.22 46.04
CA PRO A 324 6.85 31.85 45.68
C PRO A 324 6.12 31.74 44.34
N GLU A 325 5.36 32.77 43.94
CA GLU A 325 4.62 32.84 42.68
C GLU A 325 5.52 32.89 41.42
N LEU A 326 6.80 33.25 41.60
CA LEU A 326 7.80 33.29 40.55
C LEU A 326 8.49 31.94 40.34
N VAL A 327 8.16 30.93 41.13
CA VAL A 327 8.75 29.60 41.04
C VAL A 327 7.69 28.58 40.62
N HIS A 328 8.00 27.83 39.57
CA HIS A 328 7.25 26.66 39.18
C HIS A 328 8.00 25.42 39.66
N THR A 329 7.31 24.52 40.38
CA THR A 329 7.87 23.23 40.78
C THR A 329 7.23 22.16 39.94
N ASP A 330 8.05 21.37 39.26
CA ASP A 330 7.60 20.18 38.56
C ASP A 330 7.18 19.11 39.57
N GLU A 331 5.94 18.65 39.47
CA GLU A 331 5.36 17.73 40.46
C GLU A 331 5.97 16.32 40.43
N VAL A 332 6.55 15.91 39.28
CA VAL A 332 7.09 14.56 39.09
C VAL A 332 8.54 14.47 39.56
N SER A 333 9.39 15.37 39.08
CA SER A 333 10.82 15.40 39.37
C SER A 333 11.18 16.21 40.63
N GLY A 334 10.27 17.09 41.09
CA GLY A 334 10.55 18.05 42.15
C GLY A 334 11.47 19.20 41.73
N LYS A 335 11.85 19.27 40.45
CA LYS A 335 12.74 20.32 39.92
C LYS A 335 12.02 21.67 39.89
N LYS A 336 12.71 22.72 40.28
CA LYS A 336 12.18 24.08 40.37
C LYS A 336 12.70 24.98 39.25
N TYR A 337 11.84 25.82 38.72
CA TYR A 337 12.08 26.73 37.61
C TYR A 337 11.68 28.15 38.00
N VAL A 338 12.46 29.14 37.59
CA VAL A 338 12.22 30.56 37.89
C VAL A 338 11.64 31.27 36.69
N LYS A 339 10.56 32.02 36.90
CA LYS A 339 9.97 32.94 35.92
C LYS A 339 10.80 34.23 35.87
N TYR A 340 12.01 34.15 35.30
CA TYR A 340 12.97 35.26 35.29
C TYR A 340 12.38 36.57 34.75
N GLY A 341 11.61 36.52 33.67
CA GLY A 341 10.97 37.72 33.08
C GLY A 341 10.00 38.43 34.04
N ASN A 342 9.43 37.70 35.00
CA ASN A 342 8.47 38.25 35.95
C ASN A 342 9.13 38.94 37.15
N LEU A 343 10.44 38.76 37.38
CA LEU A 343 11.21 39.53 38.37
C LEU A 343 11.23 41.03 38.05
N ILE A 344 10.87 41.43 36.83
CA ILE A 344 10.73 42.84 36.43
C ILE A 344 9.69 43.56 37.30
N ALA A 345 8.60 42.89 37.72
CA ALA A 345 7.56 43.53 38.53
C ALA A 345 8.08 44.02 39.90
N PRO A 346 8.69 43.18 40.75
CA PRO A 346 9.29 43.66 42.00
C PRO A 346 10.46 44.62 41.78
N LEU A 347 11.22 44.50 40.69
CA LEU A 347 12.26 45.48 40.35
C LEU A 347 11.69 46.87 40.04
N ILE A 348 10.52 46.96 39.38
CA ILE A 348 9.84 48.24 39.14
C ILE A 348 9.44 48.91 40.47
N GLU A 349 8.83 48.15 41.39
CA GLU A 349 8.45 48.70 42.70
C GLU A 349 9.69 49.03 43.55
N ALA A 350 10.75 48.22 43.50
CA ALA A 350 12.01 48.52 44.18
C ALA A 350 12.64 49.85 43.73
N VAL A 351 12.61 50.14 42.43
CA VAL A 351 13.12 51.42 41.89
C VAL A 351 12.25 52.59 42.34
N LYS A 352 10.92 52.44 42.37
CA LYS A 352 10.02 53.47 42.88
C LYS A 352 10.23 53.74 44.36
N GLU A 353 10.35 52.69 45.18
CA GLU A 353 10.62 52.79 46.62
C GLU A 353 11.98 53.44 46.88
N GLN A 354 13.01 53.04 46.12
CA GLN A 354 14.34 53.63 46.22
C GLN A 354 14.33 55.12 45.84
N GLN A 355 13.58 55.50 44.80
CA GLN A 355 13.43 56.90 44.40
C GLN A 355 12.76 57.74 45.50
N ALA A 356 11.70 57.22 46.13
CA ALA A 356 11.04 57.89 47.25
C ALA A 356 11.98 58.09 48.45
N LEU A 357 12.81 57.09 48.78
CA LEU A 357 13.82 57.21 49.83
C LEU A 357 14.87 58.28 49.51
N ILE A 358 15.29 58.39 48.25
CA ILE A 358 16.25 59.42 47.81
C ILE A 358 15.64 60.82 47.97
N GLU A 359 14.39 61.01 47.58
CA GLU A 359 13.68 62.28 47.75
C GLU A 359 13.56 62.66 49.22
N GLU A 360 13.16 61.72 50.08
CA GLU A 360 13.08 61.95 51.54
C GLU A 360 14.45 62.29 52.14
N GLN A 361 15.52 61.62 51.69
CA GLN A 361 16.89 61.92 52.14
C GLN A 361 17.35 63.30 51.69
N ASN A 362 17.05 63.72 50.47
CA ASN A 362 17.40 65.04 49.97
C ASN A 362 16.70 66.16 50.75
N GLU A 363 15.42 66.00 51.06
CA GLU A 363 14.70 66.96 51.91
C GLU A 363 15.31 67.04 53.33
N LYS A 364 15.72 65.90 53.90
CA LYS A 364 16.44 65.89 55.19
C LYS A 364 17.77 66.62 55.11
N ILE A 365 18.52 66.42 54.03
CA ILE A 365 19.79 67.10 53.79
C ILE A 365 19.58 68.61 53.65
N GLU A 366 18.55 69.05 52.92
CA GLU A 366 18.21 70.47 52.77
C GLU A 366 17.87 71.10 54.13
N ARG A 367 16.97 70.48 54.91
CA ARG A 367 16.62 70.95 56.27
C ARG A 367 17.84 71.03 57.19
N LEU A 368 18.68 70.00 57.22
CA LEU A 368 19.89 69.98 58.03
C LEU A 368 20.90 71.05 57.59
N THR A 369 20.97 71.34 56.29
CA THR A 369 21.84 72.39 55.74
C THR A 369 21.35 73.77 56.19
N ASP A 370 20.04 74.02 56.12
CA ASP A 370 19.43 75.27 56.58
C ASP A 370 19.62 75.49 58.08
N GLU A 371 19.43 74.45 58.90
CA GLU A 371 19.67 74.49 60.34
C GLU A 371 21.15 74.78 60.66
N LEU A 372 22.08 74.14 59.94
CA LEU A 372 23.52 74.36 60.12
C LEU A 372 23.91 75.81 59.81
N GLU A 373 23.41 76.38 58.72
CA GLU A 373 23.66 77.78 58.36
C GLU A 373 23.09 78.75 59.39
N ALA A 374 21.89 78.47 59.92
CA ALA A 374 21.31 79.26 61.00
C ALA A 374 22.17 79.22 62.28
N ILE A 375 22.73 78.06 62.65
CA ILE A 375 23.61 77.90 63.82
C ILE A 375 24.95 78.62 63.60
N LYS A 376 25.56 78.52 62.41
CA LYS A 376 26.82 79.23 62.10
C LYS A 376 26.69 80.75 62.26
N GLN A 377 25.53 81.31 61.90
CA GLN A 377 25.27 82.74 62.09
C GLN A 377 25.16 83.16 63.57
N GLN A 378 24.92 82.21 64.48
CA GLN A 378 24.81 82.45 65.92
C GLN A 378 26.12 82.24 66.69
N LEU A 379 27.15 81.68 66.06
CA LEU A 379 28.47 81.49 66.68
C LEU A 379 29.25 82.82 66.69
N PRO A 380 29.78 83.27 67.84
CA PRO A 380 30.63 84.46 67.89
C PRO A 380 31.89 84.24 67.04
N PRO A 381 32.44 85.29 66.40
CA PRO A 381 33.62 85.17 65.54
C PRO A 381 34.76 84.54 66.34
N ALA A 382 35.40 83.50 65.77
CA ALA A 382 36.56 82.86 66.36
C ALA A 382 37.63 83.93 66.61
N GLY A 383 37.85 84.25 67.89
CA GLY A 383 38.83 85.25 68.31
C GLY A 383 40.24 84.81 67.93
N LEU A 384 40.88 85.60 67.09
CA LEU A 384 42.34 85.69 66.94
C LEU A 384 42.85 86.94 67.67
#